data_AF-A0A356AUX8-F1
#
_entry.id   AF-A0A356AUX8-F1
#
_cell.length_a   1.000
_cell.length_b   1.000
_cell.length_c   1.000
_cell.angle_alpha   90.00
_cell.angle_beta   90.00
_cell.angle_gamma   90.00
#
_symmetry.space_group_name_H-M   'P 1'
#
loop_
_entity.id
_entity.type
_entity.pdbx_description
1 polymer ?
#
loop_
_entity_poly.entity_id
_entity_poly.type
_entity_poly.pdbx_seq_one_letter_code
_entity_poly.pdbx_strand_id
1 'polypeptide(L)'
;MKKIAKVLFNISCIIGSIVGTWHFFVPYSSNWFSYIPDAPIEIIQSINYINFCFSFLLTGFSLLLIIVQKKLFDGSKELRIFYTFFTIVWLSRVIIQLIWPWPSSLQLWLVVAFSTEFILALIPMIYLWKCTETRMI
;
A
#
# COMPACT_ATOMS: atom_id res chain seq x y z
N MET A 1 0.25 -23.88 -2.02
CA MET A 1 -0.03 -22.52 -2.52
C MET A 1 -0.95 -21.68 -1.62
N LYS A 2 -2.16 -22.14 -1.25
CA LYS A 2 -3.11 -21.33 -0.43
C LYS A 2 -2.51 -20.78 0.88
N LYS A 3 -1.76 -21.61 1.63
CA LYS A 3 -1.12 -21.19 2.90
C LYS A 3 -0.10 -20.06 2.67
N ILE A 4 0.77 -20.21 1.68
CA ILE A 4 1.79 -19.19 1.33
C ILE A 4 1.10 -17.88 0.92
N ALA A 5 0.09 -17.95 0.05
CA ALA A 5 -0.66 -16.75 -0.38
C ALA A 5 -1.33 -16.03 0.80
N LYS A 6 -1.88 -16.78 1.78
CA LYS A 6 -2.44 -16.18 3.01
C LYS A 6 -1.39 -15.49 3.87
N VAL A 7 -0.21 -16.10 4.03
CA VAL A 7 0.89 -15.52 4.80
C VAL A 7 1.38 -14.24 4.15
N LEU A 8 1.69 -14.27 2.85
CA LEU A 8 2.16 -13.10 2.12
C LEU A 8 1.12 -11.97 2.08
N PHE A 9 -0.16 -12.32 1.90
CA PHE A 9 -1.28 -11.38 2.02
C PHE A 9 -1.28 -10.66 3.37
N ASN A 10 -1.15 -11.42 4.46
CA ASN A 10 -1.15 -10.84 5.81
C ASN A 10 0.06 -9.94 6.03
N ILE A 11 1.25 -10.36 5.57
CA ILE A 11 2.47 -9.56 5.67
C ILE A 11 2.28 -8.23 4.93
N SER A 12 1.83 -8.26 3.68
CA SER A 12 1.60 -7.06 2.88
C SER A 12 0.57 -6.13 3.53
N CYS A 13 -0.57 -6.66 4.00
CA CYS A 13 -1.55 -5.83 4.69
C CYS A 13 -1.00 -5.27 6.02
N ILE A 14 -0.23 -6.03 6.78
CA ILE A 14 0.40 -5.53 8.02
C ILE A 14 1.38 -4.41 7.70
N ILE A 15 2.24 -4.57 6.68
CA ILE A 15 3.16 -3.52 6.23
C ILE A 15 2.38 -2.28 5.80
N GLY A 16 1.34 -2.43 4.98
CA GLY A 16 0.47 -1.32 4.59
C GLY A 16 -0.14 -0.61 5.80
N SER A 17 -0.62 -1.35 6.79
CA SER A 17 -1.15 -0.78 8.03
C SER A 17 -0.08 -0.03 8.83
N ILE A 18 1.13 -0.58 8.96
CA ILE A 18 2.24 0.05 9.68
C ILE A 18 2.67 1.34 8.96
N VAL A 19 2.87 1.28 7.63
CA VAL A 19 3.27 2.43 6.82
C VAL A 19 2.21 3.52 6.86
N GLY A 20 0.94 3.17 6.68
CA GLY A 20 -0.17 4.13 6.78
C GLY A 20 -0.26 4.75 8.17
N THR A 21 -0.12 3.96 9.22
CA THR A 21 -0.14 4.47 10.61
C THR A 21 1.02 5.41 10.85
N TRP A 22 2.23 5.04 10.41
CA TRP A 22 3.42 5.87 10.54
C TRP A 22 3.23 7.24 9.89
N HIS A 23 2.65 7.29 8.68
CA HIS A 23 2.45 8.54 7.93
C HIS A 23 1.59 9.58 8.64
N PHE A 24 0.66 9.18 9.53
CA PHE A 24 -0.05 10.16 10.38
C PHE A 24 0.91 11.02 11.22
N PHE A 25 2.05 10.47 11.62
CA PHE A 25 2.96 11.09 12.56
C PHE A 25 4.23 11.66 11.91
N VAL A 26 4.59 11.24 10.69
CA VAL A 26 5.82 11.68 10.02
C VAL A 26 5.96 13.20 9.91
N PRO A 27 4.91 13.99 9.54
CA PRO A 27 5.05 15.44 9.46
C PRO A 27 5.55 16.09 10.76
N TYR A 28 5.13 15.53 11.90
CA TYR A 28 5.49 16.01 13.24
C TYR A 28 6.85 15.46 13.69
N SER A 29 7.09 14.14 13.52
CA SER A 29 8.33 13.52 14.00
C SER A 29 9.56 13.91 13.19
N SER A 30 9.38 14.26 11.92
CA SER A 30 10.47 14.62 11.00
C SER A 30 10.54 16.12 10.69
N ASN A 31 9.72 16.95 11.36
CA ASN A 31 9.60 18.39 11.12
C ASN A 31 9.49 18.74 9.62
N TRP A 32 8.60 18.09 8.88
CA TRP A 32 8.54 18.20 7.41
C TRP A 32 8.46 19.64 6.90
N PHE A 33 7.74 20.51 7.60
CA PHE A 33 7.57 21.90 7.17
C PHE A 33 8.83 22.75 7.33
N SER A 34 9.85 22.28 8.07
CA SER A 34 11.16 22.92 8.11
C SER A 34 11.91 22.86 6.77
N TYR A 35 11.54 21.93 5.88
CA TYR A 35 12.10 21.82 4.54
C TYR A 35 11.50 22.83 3.54
N ILE A 36 10.41 23.50 3.91
CA ILE A 36 9.69 24.47 3.08
C ILE A 36 9.29 25.71 3.91
N PRO A 37 10.26 26.47 4.45
CA PRO A 37 10.03 27.50 5.47
C PRO A 37 9.10 28.64 5.01
N ASP A 38 9.08 28.96 3.71
CA ASP A 38 8.30 30.06 3.13
C ASP A 38 7.03 29.59 2.40
N ALA A 39 6.60 28.34 2.64
CA ALA A 39 5.39 27.82 2.01
C ALA A 39 4.14 28.55 2.51
N PRO A 40 3.24 28.98 1.60
CA PRO A 40 1.92 29.51 1.98
C PRO A 40 1.15 28.51 2.85
N ILE A 41 0.32 29.01 3.76
CA ILE A 41 -0.46 28.18 4.68
C ILE A 41 -1.37 27.20 3.94
N GLU A 42 -1.87 27.59 2.76
CA GLU A 42 -2.70 26.76 1.89
C GLU A 42 -1.95 25.52 1.40
N ILE A 43 -0.65 25.65 1.11
CA ILE A 43 0.21 24.52 0.70
C ILE A 43 0.45 23.60 1.89
N ILE A 44 0.74 24.15 3.07
CA ILE A 44 0.90 23.37 4.31
C ILE A 44 -0.36 22.55 4.62
N GLN A 45 -1.54 23.18 4.54
CA GLN A 45 -2.81 22.48 4.78
C GLN A 45 -3.11 21.44 3.71
N SER A 46 -2.79 21.72 2.44
CA SER A 46 -2.94 20.74 1.36
C SER A 46 -2.10 19.49 1.60
N ILE A 47 -0.85 19.65 2.06
CA ILE A 47 0.01 18.53 2.45
C ILE A 47 -0.58 17.76 3.63
N ASN A 48 -1.08 18.46 4.65
CA ASN A 48 -1.73 17.82 5.80
C ASN A 48 -2.94 16.98 5.39
N TYR A 49 -3.82 17.51 4.54
CA TYR A 49 -5.03 16.82 4.10
C TYR A 49 -4.70 15.60 3.24
N ILE A 50 -3.76 15.74 2.29
CA ILE A 50 -3.32 14.62 1.46
C ILE A 50 -2.69 13.54 2.33
N ASN A 51 -1.82 13.91 3.27
CA ASN A 51 -1.17 12.96 4.17
C ASN A 51 -2.17 12.24 5.07
N PHE A 52 -3.13 12.96 5.65
CA PHE A 52 -4.19 12.36 6.48
C PHE A 52 -5.03 11.36 5.67
N CYS A 53 -5.54 11.78 4.51
CA CYS A 53 -6.36 10.91 3.66
C CYS A 53 -5.59 9.70 3.15
N PHE A 54 -4.33 9.89 2.74
CA PHE A 54 -3.43 8.79 2.36
C PHE A 54 -3.25 7.80 3.51
N SER A 55 -2.90 8.29 4.69
CA SER A 55 -2.65 7.48 5.89
C SER A 55 -3.91 6.71 6.32
N PHE A 56 -5.06 7.37 6.30
CA PHE A 56 -6.35 6.79 6.65
C PHE A 56 -6.78 5.71 5.68
N LEU A 57 -6.68 5.97 4.37
CA LEU A 57 -7.05 4.99 3.35
C LEU A 57 -6.10 3.79 3.35
N LEU A 58 -4.79 4.00 3.43
CA LEU A 58 -3.81 2.91 3.43
C LEU A 58 -3.97 2.03 4.67
N THR A 59 -4.12 2.63 5.86
CA THR A 59 -4.35 1.89 7.10
C THR A 59 -5.70 1.18 7.07
N GLY A 60 -6.76 1.91 6.72
CA GLY A 60 -8.12 1.41 6.69
C GLY A 60 -8.30 0.24 5.72
N PHE A 61 -7.81 0.37 4.48
CA PHE A 61 -7.89 -0.70 3.50
C PHE A 61 -7.10 -1.94 3.91
N SER A 62 -5.90 -1.74 4.47
CA SER A 62 -5.07 -2.83 4.98
C SER A 62 -5.77 -3.62 6.10
N LEU A 63 -6.34 -2.92 7.08
CA LEU A 63 -7.09 -3.54 8.18
C LEU A 63 -8.38 -4.22 7.70
N LEU A 64 -9.13 -3.56 6.82
CA LEU A 64 -10.34 -4.13 6.24
C LEU A 64 -10.04 -5.42 5.48
N LEU A 65 -8.96 -5.46 4.68
CA LEU A 65 -8.50 -6.64 3.98
C LEU A 65 -8.17 -7.79 4.93
N ILE A 66 -7.50 -7.51 6.06
CA ILE A 66 -7.24 -8.50 7.11
C ILE A 66 -8.57 -9.03 7.69
N ILE A 67 -9.51 -8.14 8.03
CA ILE A 67 -10.82 -8.50 8.60
C ILE A 67 -11.62 -9.39 7.64
N VAL A 68 -11.65 -9.06 6.36
CA VAL A 68 -12.43 -9.80 5.34
C VAL A 68 -11.64 -10.94 4.68
N GLN A 69 -10.43 -11.25 5.16
CA GLN A 69 -9.53 -12.24 4.56
C GLN A 69 -10.22 -13.58 4.31
N LYS A 70 -11.00 -14.08 5.28
CA LYS A 70 -11.71 -15.36 5.13
C LYS A 70 -12.62 -15.35 3.89
N LYS A 71 -13.46 -14.33 3.76
CA LYS A 71 -14.40 -14.16 2.61
C LYS A 71 -13.65 -14.02 1.28
N LEU A 72 -12.52 -13.30 1.28
CA LEU A 72 -11.66 -13.16 0.10
C LEU A 72 -11.13 -14.52 -0.39
N PHE A 73 -10.57 -15.32 0.52
CA PHE A 73 -9.98 -16.63 0.20
C PHE A 73 -11.01 -17.76 0.02
N ASP A 74 -12.28 -17.51 0.34
CA ASP A 74 -13.40 -18.42 0.08
C ASP A 74 -14.02 -18.19 -1.32
N GLY A 75 -13.80 -17.00 -1.90
CA GLY A 75 -14.01 -16.76 -3.34
C GLY A 75 -14.73 -15.48 -3.74
N SER A 76 -14.94 -14.51 -2.84
CA SER A 76 -15.63 -13.26 -3.21
C SER A 76 -14.89 -12.52 -4.33
N LYS A 77 -15.60 -12.27 -5.44
CA LYS A 77 -15.06 -11.57 -6.62
C LYS A 77 -14.80 -10.10 -6.31
N GLU A 78 -15.70 -9.48 -5.55
CA GLU A 78 -15.66 -8.07 -5.16
C GLU A 78 -14.41 -7.79 -4.32
N LEU A 79 -14.13 -8.66 -3.34
CA LEU A 79 -12.93 -8.53 -2.50
C LEU A 79 -11.65 -8.76 -3.29
N ARG A 80 -11.67 -9.58 -4.34
CA ARG A 80 -10.50 -9.77 -5.23
C ARG A 80 -10.24 -8.55 -6.10
N ILE A 81 -11.28 -7.93 -6.64
CA ILE A 81 -11.17 -6.66 -7.37
C ILE A 81 -10.58 -5.60 -6.43
N PHE A 82 -11.09 -5.52 -5.20
CA PHE A 82 -10.58 -4.60 -4.19
C PHE A 82 -9.10 -4.84 -3.84
N TYR A 83 -8.70 -6.10 -3.63
CA TYR A 83 -7.30 -6.45 -3.39
C TYR A 83 -6.40 -6.22 -4.62
N THR A 84 -6.95 -6.36 -5.83
CA THR A 84 -6.25 -6.02 -7.08
C THR A 84 -5.97 -4.53 -7.14
N PHE A 85 -6.95 -3.69 -6.78
CA PHE A 85 -6.75 -2.25 -6.67
C PHE A 85 -5.67 -1.89 -5.65
N PHE A 86 -5.69 -2.51 -4.46
CA PHE A 86 -4.63 -2.36 -3.45
C PHE A 86 -3.23 -2.72 -4.01
N THR A 87 -3.13 -3.81 -4.77
CA THR A 87 -1.88 -4.24 -5.41
C THR A 87 -1.42 -3.23 -6.48
N ILE A 88 -2.35 -2.67 -7.27
CA ILE A 88 -2.06 -1.63 -8.26
C ILE A 88 -1.55 -0.35 -7.59
N VAL A 89 -2.07 0.03 -6.42
CA VAL A 89 -1.55 1.19 -5.68
C VAL A 89 -0.08 1.02 -5.33
N TRP A 90 0.35 -0.17 -4.89
CA TRP A 90 1.76 -0.48 -4.65
C TRP A 90 2.59 -0.48 -5.93
N LEU A 91 2.06 -1.01 -7.04
CA LEU A 91 2.72 -0.92 -8.34
C LEU A 91 2.93 0.54 -8.76
N SER A 92 1.92 1.39 -8.59
CA SER A 92 2.01 2.82 -8.89
C SER A 92 3.12 3.49 -8.10
N ARG A 93 3.34 3.09 -6.83
CA ARG A 93 4.47 3.59 -6.02
C ARG A 93 5.82 3.18 -6.60
N VAL A 94 5.96 1.95 -7.09
CA VAL A 94 7.18 1.50 -7.79
C VAL A 94 7.40 2.34 -9.06
N ILE A 95 6.37 2.50 -9.88
CA ILE A 95 6.44 3.25 -11.14
C ILE A 95 6.82 4.71 -10.89
N ILE A 96 6.16 5.38 -9.94
CA ILE A 96 6.47 6.77 -9.58
C ILE A 96 7.92 6.89 -9.10
N GLN A 97 8.41 5.94 -8.30
CA GLN A 97 9.79 5.97 -7.83
C GLN A 97 10.82 5.83 -8.97
N LEU A 98 10.46 5.18 -10.07
CA LEU A 98 11.32 5.03 -11.25
C LEU A 98 11.24 6.23 -12.20
N ILE A 99 10.05 6.79 -12.41
CA ILE A 99 9.82 7.91 -13.34
C ILE A 99 10.17 9.26 -12.69
N TRP A 100 9.78 9.44 -11.42
CA TRP A 100 10.08 10.61 -10.59
C TRP A 100 10.87 10.17 -9.35
N PRO A 101 12.17 9.88 -9.52
CA PRO A 101 13.01 9.44 -8.43
C PRO A 101 13.07 10.50 -7.34
N TRP A 102 13.02 10.03 -6.09
CA TRP A 102 13.23 10.86 -4.93
C TRP A 102 14.67 11.41 -4.94
N PRO A 103 14.86 12.73 -4.79
CA PRO A 103 16.17 13.36 -4.97
C PRO A 103 17.05 13.23 -3.72
N SER A 104 17.27 12.00 -3.23
CA SER A 104 18.19 11.72 -2.13
C SER A 104 18.78 10.31 -2.22
N SER A 105 19.79 10.02 -1.39
CA SER A 105 20.38 8.68 -1.26
C SER A 105 19.38 7.59 -0.84
N LEU A 106 18.21 7.98 -0.32
CA LEU A 106 17.13 7.05 0.01
C LEU A 106 16.45 6.45 -1.23
N GLN A 107 16.65 7.02 -2.42
CA GLN A 107 16.04 6.58 -3.67
C GLN A 107 16.13 5.06 -3.87
N LEU A 108 17.33 4.49 -3.74
CA LEU A 108 17.56 3.06 -3.93
C LEU A 108 16.75 2.22 -2.93
N TRP A 109 16.75 2.63 -1.66
CA TRP A 109 16.05 1.94 -0.59
C TRP A 109 14.53 2.02 -0.75
N LEU A 110 14.02 3.16 -1.22
CA LEU A 110 12.59 3.32 -1.52
C LEU A 110 12.15 2.42 -2.68
N VAL A 111 12.94 2.32 -3.75
CA VAL A 111 12.66 1.39 -4.87
C VAL A 111 12.63 -0.05 -4.36
N VAL A 112 13.62 -0.47 -3.57
CA VAL A 112 13.68 -1.82 -3.00
C VAL A 112 12.47 -2.08 -2.09
N ALA A 113 12.15 -1.17 -1.19
CA ALA A 113 11.04 -1.31 -0.25
C ALA A 113 9.68 -1.41 -0.97
N PHE A 114 9.39 -0.48 -1.89
CA PHE A 114 8.12 -0.47 -2.62
C PHE A 114 8.00 -1.66 -3.58
N SER A 115 9.10 -2.08 -4.21
CA SER A 115 9.10 -3.28 -5.08
C SER A 115 8.87 -4.54 -4.26
N THR A 116 9.49 -4.64 -3.08
CA THR A 116 9.29 -5.76 -2.16
C THR A 116 7.83 -5.85 -1.74
N GLU A 117 7.25 -4.74 -1.29
CA GLU A 117 5.85 -4.69 -0.88
C GLU A 117 4.90 -5.01 -2.05
N PHE A 118 5.17 -4.50 -3.24
CA PHE A 118 4.42 -4.87 -4.44
C PHE A 118 4.49 -6.37 -4.73
N ILE A 119 5.66 -7.01 -4.64
CA ILE A 119 5.79 -8.45 -4.85
C ILE A 119 5.03 -9.25 -3.80
N LEU A 120 5.10 -8.84 -2.52
CA LEU A 120 4.35 -9.43 -1.42
C LEU A 120 2.83 -9.35 -1.66
N ALA A 121 2.35 -8.23 -2.22
CA ALA A 121 0.94 -8.05 -2.59
C ALA A 121 0.54 -8.85 -3.84
N LEU A 122 1.43 -8.91 -4.85
CA LEU A 122 1.22 -9.50 -6.16
C LEU A 122 1.05 -11.03 -6.11
N ILE A 123 1.86 -11.72 -5.32
CA ILE A 123 1.82 -13.19 -5.26
C ILE A 123 0.43 -13.71 -4.79
N PRO A 124 -0.17 -13.21 -3.69
CA PRO A 124 -1.54 -13.54 -3.33
C PRO A 124 -2.56 -13.15 -4.39
N MET A 125 -2.38 -12.01 -5.06
CA MET A 125 -3.30 -11.53 -6.11
C MET A 125 -3.36 -12.54 -7.26
N ILE A 126 -2.20 -12.97 -7.77
CA ILE A 126 -2.09 -13.98 -8.83
C ILE A 126 -2.74 -15.29 -8.38
N TYR A 127 -2.48 -15.73 -7.15
CA TYR A 127 -3.09 -16.94 -6.60
C TYR A 127 -4.64 -16.86 -6.56
N LEU A 128 -5.19 -15.73 -6.10
CA LEU A 128 -6.62 -15.51 -5.97
C LEU A 128 -7.35 -15.55 -7.33
N TRP A 129 -6.71 -15.05 -8.40
CA TRP A 129 -7.28 -15.08 -9.75
C TRP A 129 -7.13 -16.44 -10.44
N LYS A 130 -5.98 -17.12 -10.29
CA LYS A 130 -5.78 -18.47 -10.86
C LYS A 130 -6.74 -19.52 -10.28
N CYS A 131 -7.06 -19.46 -8.98
CA CYS A 131 -8.01 -20.37 -8.36
C CYS A 131 -9.47 -20.21 -8.83
N THR A 132 -9.79 -19.14 -9.58
CA THR A 132 -11.13 -18.92 -10.15
C THR A 132 -11.34 -19.68 -11.44
N GLU A 133 -10.32 -19.70 -12.31
CA GLU A 133 -10.37 -20.40 -13.60
C GLU A 133 -10.62 -21.89 -13.39
N THR A 134 -10.06 -22.47 -12.32
CA THR A 134 -10.26 -23.89 -11.99
C THR A 134 -11.64 -24.23 -11.42
N ARG A 135 -12.48 -23.25 -11.07
CA ARG A 135 -13.86 -23.46 -10.56
C ARG A 135 -14.94 -23.25 -11.63
N MET A 136 -14.57 -22.73 -12.81
CA MET A 136 -15.49 -22.50 -13.93
C MET A 136 -15.38 -23.57 -15.02
N ILE A 137 -14.54 -24.59 -14.82
CA ILE A 137 -14.36 -25.76 -15.69
C ILE A 137 -14.90 -26.98 -14.96
#